data_AF-A0A351Y3A2-F1
#
_entry.id   AF-A0A351Y3A2-F1
#
_cell.length_a   1.000
_cell.length_b   1.000
_cell.length_c   1.000
_cell.angle_alpha   90.00
_cell.angle_beta   90.00
_cell.angle_gamma   90.00
#
_symmetry.space_group_name_H-M   'P 1'
#
loop_
_entity.id
_entity.type
_entity.pdbx_description
1 polymer ?
#
loop_
_entity_poly.entity_id
_entity_poly.type
_entity_poly.pdbx_seq_one_letter_code
_entity_poly.pdbx_strand_id
1 'polypeptide(L)'
;MKDCCTTAIFSHPPMRVFGKHWSPARAGISLLVILVIPMNNFHFSKIIAGVGPTLAKETVLSKVINMVDIFRISLSGGFDDNNKKYIDTIMKLDNSKTIMMETRGSDIRVKNVMDIKVKARQNIEIDYSEYAQEHDKRIFMDASFLHELKVGQVIKFQQSGVVIKIKSSKENLIMCEVIE
;
A
#
# COMPACT_ATOMS: atom_id res chain seq x y z
N MET A 1 50.67 -7.36 -2.50
CA MET A 1 51.37 -6.77 -1.34
C MET A 1 51.28 -5.26 -1.45
N LYS A 2 50.78 -4.63 -0.37
CA LYS A 2 50.88 -3.21 0.01
C LYS A 2 49.80 -2.24 -0.51
N ASP A 3 48.93 -1.96 0.45
CA ASP A 3 48.20 -0.72 0.73
C ASP A 3 49.04 0.56 0.61
N CYS A 4 48.37 1.69 0.34
CA CYS A 4 48.31 2.90 1.21
C CYS A 4 47.66 4.05 0.43
N CYS A 5 46.46 4.47 0.80
CA CYS A 5 46.14 5.53 1.79
C CYS A 5 45.96 6.91 1.13
N THR A 6 44.70 7.26 0.86
CA THR A 6 44.27 8.65 0.62
C THR A 6 43.71 9.20 1.92
N THR A 7 44.38 10.20 2.47
CA THR A 7 44.03 10.93 3.69
C THR A 7 42.77 11.77 3.47
N ALA A 8 41.75 11.64 4.32
CA ALA A 8 40.65 12.58 4.43
C ALA A 8 40.64 13.20 5.84
N ILE A 9 40.77 14.52 5.87
CA ILE A 9 40.84 15.36 7.07
C ILE A 9 39.43 15.47 7.65
N PHE A 10 39.21 14.96 8.87
CA PHE A 10 37.97 15.18 9.62
C PHE A 10 38.14 16.35 10.60
N SER A 11 37.58 17.50 10.25
CA SER A 11 37.35 18.61 11.18
C SER A 11 36.29 18.21 12.21
N HIS A 12 36.71 18.00 13.45
CA HIS A 12 35.80 17.78 14.58
C HIS A 12 35.26 19.11 15.11
N PRO A 13 33.94 19.27 15.34
CA PRO A 13 33.44 20.33 16.20
C PRO A 13 33.56 19.94 17.69
N PRO A 14 33.61 20.92 18.61
CA PRO A 14 33.93 20.65 20.01
C PRO A 14 32.74 20.02 20.75
N MET A 15 32.94 18.81 21.28
CA MET A 15 32.02 18.17 22.21
C MET A 15 32.11 18.85 23.59
N ARG A 16 30.98 19.30 24.13
CA ARG A 16 30.87 19.64 25.56
C ARG A 16 30.37 18.42 26.34
N VAL A 17 31.23 17.88 27.19
CA VAL A 17 30.89 16.84 28.16
C VAL A 17 30.49 17.52 29.48
N PHE A 18 29.24 17.37 29.91
CA PHE A 18 28.84 17.73 31.27
C PHE A 18 29.02 16.51 32.17
N GLY A 19 30.11 16.49 32.96
CA GLY A 19 30.33 15.50 34.00
C GLY A 19 29.66 15.91 35.31
N LYS A 20 28.64 15.17 35.76
CA LYS A 20 28.29 15.11 37.18
C LYS A 20 29.00 13.89 37.78
N HIS A 21 29.87 14.14 38.75
CA HIS A 21 30.65 13.13 39.44
C HIS A 21 29.74 12.34 40.39
N TRP A 22 29.61 11.04 40.15
CA TRP A 22 28.98 10.09 41.06
C TRP A 22 29.94 8.90 41.19
N SER A 23 30.52 8.70 42.37
CA SER A 23 31.48 7.62 42.62
C SER A 23 30.74 6.33 43.03
N PRO A 24 30.99 5.19 42.38
CA PRO A 24 30.56 3.89 42.89
C PRO A 24 31.76 3.03 43.29
N ALA A 25 31.83 2.63 44.56
CA ALA A 25 32.61 1.49 44.97
C ALA A 25 31.69 0.27 45.02
N ARG A 26 31.68 -0.51 43.93
CA ARG A 26 31.48 -1.98 43.86
C ARG A 26 31.16 -2.38 42.43
N ALA A 27 31.78 -3.48 42.01
CA ALA A 27 31.65 -4.09 40.69
C ALA A 27 30.19 -4.20 40.26
N GLY A 28 29.84 -3.42 39.24
CA GLY A 28 28.57 -3.45 38.55
C GLY A 28 28.81 -2.80 37.21
N ILE A 29 28.56 -3.55 36.14
CA ILE A 29 28.65 -3.06 34.77
C ILE A 29 27.85 -1.75 34.71
N SER A 30 28.57 -0.63 34.53
CA SER A 30 27.94 0.67 34.36
C SER A 30 27.22 0.61 33.02
N LEU A 31 25.92 0.34 33.07
CA LEU A 31 25.03 0.51 31.96
C LEU A 31 24.92 2.03 31.73
N LEU A 32 25.90 2.57 31.01
CA LEU A 32 25.82 3.91 30.46
C LEU A 32 24.69 3.84 29.42
N VAL A 33 23.47 4.14 29.86
CA VAL A 33 22.35 4.40 28.96
C VAL A 33 22.76 5.66 28.21
N ILE A 34 23.41 5.48 27.07
CA ILE A 34 23.63 6.56 26.13
C ILE A 34 22.23 6.87 25.61
N LEU A 35 21.58 7.85 26.24
CA LEU A 35 20.42 8.53 25.68
C LEU A 35 20.92 9.32 24.47
N VAL A 36 21.24 8.60 23.38
CA VAL A 36 21.47 9.22 22.08
C VAL A 36 20.10 9.74 21.68
N ILE A 37 19.88 11.03 21.85
CA ILE A 37 18.81 11.73 21.13
C ILE A 37 19.34 11.80 19.70
N PRO A 38 18.83 11.03 18.73
CA PRO A 38 19.34 11.09 17.37
C PRO A 38 18.99 12.47 16.79
N MET A 39 19.93 13.40 16.85
CA MET A 39 19.88 14.65 16.09
C MET A 39 20.29 14.33 14.64
N ASN A 40 19.31 13.87 13.87
CA ASN A 40 19.05 14.21 12.45
C ASN A 40 18.23 13.10 11.78
N ASN A 41 17.26 13.52 10.97
CA ASN A 41 16.42 12.71 10.08
C ASN A 41 17.22 12.06 8.93
N PHE A 42 18.35 11.42 9.20
CA PHE A 42 19.03 10.60 8.20
C PHE A 42 18.47 9.18 8.29
N HIS A 43 17.39 8.96 7.54
CA HIS A 43 16.86 7.64 7.31
C HIS A 43 17.31 7.18 5.92
N PHE A 44 18.03 6.05 5.85
CA PHE A 44 18.46 5.49 4.56
C PHE A 44 17.29 4.93 3.74
N SER A 45 16.22 4.51 4.42
CA SER A 45 15.00 4.03 3.76
C SER A 45 14.10 5.20 3.41
N LYS A 46 13.66 5.25 2.16
CA LYS A 46 12.67 6.23 1.70
C LYS A 46 11.27 5.88 2.21
N ILE A 47 10.52 6.89 2.64
CA ILE A 47 9.17 6.75 3.17
C ILE A 47 8.16 7.25 2.13
N ILE A 48 7.21 6.37 1.78
CA ILE A 48 6.10 6.69 0.88
C ILE A 48 4.81 6.75 1.72
N ALA A 49 4.13 7.90 1.71
CA ALA A 49 2.87 8.08 2.44
C ALA A 49 1.69 8.24 1.46
N GLY A 50 0.64 7.44 1.65
CA GLY A 50 -0.62 7.59 0.93
C GLY A 50 -1.40 8.80 1.44
N VAL A 51 -1.75 9.73 0.55
CA VAL A 51 -2.50 10.94 0.89
C VAL A 51 -3.99 10.67 0.77
N GLY A 52 -4.72 10.94 1.84
CA GLY A 52 -6.17 10.88 1.89
C GLY A 52 -6.74 12.00 2.78
N PRO A 53 -8.06 12.01 3.01
CA PRO A 53 -8.75 13.09 3.72
C PRO A 53 -8.20 13.40 5.11
N THR A 54 -7.62 12.40 5.78
CA THR A 54 -7.04 12.50 7.12
C THR A 54 -5.68 13.21 7.12
N LEU A 55 -4.82 12.91 6.14
CA LEU A 55 -3.48 13.47 6.00
C LEU A 55 -3.46 14.80 5.24
N ALA A 56 -4.48 15.07 4.43
CA ALA A 56 -4.60 16.29 3.64
C ALA A 56 -4.84 17.58 4.45
N LYS A 57 -5.07 17.47 5.76
CA LYS A 57 -5.16 18.66 6.63
C LYS A 57 -3.77 19.26 6.79
N GLU A 58 -3.64 20.54 6.47
CA GLU A 58 -2.38 21.29 6.50
C GLU A 58 -1.63 21.18 7.85
N THR A 59 -2.37 21.15 8.96
CA THR A 59 -1.82 21.00 10.32
C THR A 59 -1.19 19.63 10.59
N VAL A 60 -1.65 18.59 9.90
CA VAL A 60 -1.10 17.23 9.98
C VAL A 60 0.06 17.10 9.00
N LEU A 61 -0.13 17.59 7.77
CA LEU A 61 0.85 17.52 6.70
C LEU A 61 2.15 18.23 7.07
N SER A 62 2.08 19.41 7.69
CA SER A 62 3.25 20.17 8.15
C SER A 62 4.10 19.42 9.20
N LYS A 63 3.51 18.49 9.97
CA LYS A 63 4.24 17.68 10.95
C LYS A 63 4.96 16.49 10.32
N VAL A 64 4.38 15.93 9.26
CA VAL A 64 4.90 14.69 8.63
C VAL A 64 5.77 14.96 7.40
N ILE A 65 5.73 16.18 6.84
CA ILE A 65 6.44 16.52 5.59
C ILE A 65 7.95 16.33 5.68
N ASN A 66 8.55 16.54 6.85
CA ASN A 66 9.99 16.36 7.05
C ASN A 66 10.41 14.89 7.23
N MET A 67 9.45 13.98 7.37
CA MET A 67 9.69 12.54 7.51
C MET A 67 9.34 11.76 6.24
N VAL A 68 8.49 12.31 5.38
CA VAL A 68 8.01 11.63 4.17
C VAL A 68 8.79 12.13 2.95
N ASP A 69 9.31 11.20 2.15
CA ASP A 69 10.02 11.52 0.91
C ASP A 69 9.07 11.64 -0.29
N ILE A 70 8.07 10.74 -0.35
CA ILE A 70 7.16 10.62 -1.49
C ILE A 70 5.71 10.59 -1.00
N PHE A 71 4.86 11.42 -1.59
CA PHE A 71 3.42 11.40 -1.38
C PHE A 71 2.72 10.64 -2.49
N ARG A 72 2.05 9.54 -2.15
CA ARG A 72 1.24 8.73 -3.08
C ARG A 72 -0.20 9.21 -3.07
N ILE A 73 -0.74 9.53 -4.24
CA ILE A 73 -2.16 9.87 -4.43
C ILE A 73 -2.81 8.76 -5.26
N SER A 74 -3.82 8.09 -4.70
CA SER A 74 -4.59 7.08 -5.42
C SER A 74 -5.66 7.74 -6.28
N LEU A 75 -5.70 7.37 -7.57
CA LEU A 75 -6.72 7.79 -8.54
C LEU A 75 -7.82 6.73 -8.71
N SER A 76 -7.96 5.79 -7.76
CA SER A 76 -8.94 4.70 -7.84
C SER A 76 -10.40 5.18 -7.94
N GLY A 77 -10.70 6.35 -7.38
CA GLY A 77 -12.01 7.00 -7.45
C GLY A 77 -12.16 7.99 -8.61
N GLY A 78 -11.15 8.15 -9.45
CA GLY A 78 -11.02 9.25 -10.42
C GLY A 78 -10.06 10.34 -9.93
N PHE A 79 -9.86 11.36 -10.77
CA PHE A 79 -9.14 12.58 -10.41
C PHE A 79 -10.17 13.68 -10.16
N ASP A 80 -10.24 14.18 -8.93
CA ASP A 80 -11.22 15.18 -8.50
C ASP A 80 -10.54 16.44 -7.92
N ASP A 81 -11.37 17.41 -7.51
CA ASP A 81 -10.90 18.64 -6.85
C ASP A 81 -10.19 18.36 -5.52
N ASN A 82 -10.46 17.23 -4.86
CA ASN A 82 -9.76 16.84 -3.64
C ASN A 82 -8.33 16.44 -3.95
N ASN A 83 -8.11 15.62 -4.99
CA ASN A 83 -6.76 15.26 -5.45
C ASN A 83 -5.96 16.52 -5.79
N LYS A 84 -6.58 17.48 -6.49
CA LYS A 84 -5.94 18.77 -6.81
C LYS A 84 -5.60 19.56 -5.55
N LYS A 85 -6.54 19.67 -4.60
CA LYS A 85 -6.30 20.34 -3.32
C LYS A 85 -5.16 19.70 -2.52
N TYR A 86 -5.01 18.38 -2.58
CA TYR A 86 -3.92 17.67 -1.91
C TYR A 86 -2.57 18.05 -2.51
N ILE A 87 -2.47 18.04 -3.85
CA ILE A 87 -1.27 18.46 -4.58
C ILE A 87 -0.95 19.92 -4.24
N ASP A 88 -1.93 20.82 -4.30
CA ASP A 88 -1.74 22.23 -4.00
C ASP A 88 -1.25 22.44 -2.56
N THR A 89 -1.75 21.67 -1.59
CA THR A 89 -1.34 21.77 -0.19
C THR A 89 0.10 21.26 0.01
N ILE A 90 0.46 20.14 -0.63
CA ILE A 90 1.84 19.61 -0.58
C ILE A 90 2.81 20.62 -1.20
N MET A 91 2.50 21.12 -2.40
CA MET A 91 3.35 22.08 -3.11
C MET A 91 3.46 23.44 -2.40
N LYS A 92 2.43 23.86 -1.66
CA LYS A 92 2.47 25.07 -0.82
C LYS A 92 3.40 24.91 0.39
N LEU A 93 3.44 23.72 0.99
CA LEU A 93 4.29 23.46 2.16
C LEU A 93 5.74 23.18 1.78
N ASP A 94 5.96 22.37 0.74
CA ASP A 94 7.28 22.03 0.23
C ASP A 94 7.20 21.61 -1.25
N ASN A 95 7.79 22.42 -2.13
CA ASN A 95 7.82 22.18 -3.57
C ASN A 95 8.90 21.19 -4.01
N SER A 96 9.77 20.74 -3.09
CA SER A 96 10.84 19.77 -3.37
C SER A 96 10.37 18.31 -3.25
N LYS A 97 9.18 18.08 -2.67
CA LYS A 97 8.65 16.75 -2.42
C LYS A 97 8.14 16.09 -3.69
N THR A 98 8.40 14.79 -3.81
CA THR A 98 7.95 14.01 -4.96
C THR A 98 6.52 13.54 -4.75
N ILE A 99 5.65 13.77 -5.73
CA ILE A 99 4.27 13.28 -5.72
C ILE A 99 4.16 12.14 -6.74
N MET A 100 3.70 10.98 -6.27
CA MET A 100 3.44 9.80 -7.07
C MET A 100 1.93 9.66 -7.29
N MET A 101 1.52 9.59 -8.56
CA MET A 101 0.13 9.28 -8.92
C MET A 101 -0.01 7.80 -9.21
N GLU A 102 -0.95 7.16 -8.54
CA GLU A 102 -1.26 5.75 -8.75
C GLU A 102 -2.58 5.62 -9.52
N THR A 103 -2.51 4.98 -10.68
CA THR A 103 -3.69 4.66 -11.49
C THR A 103 -4.42 3.44 -10.95
N ARG A 104 -5.76 3.41 -11.06
CA ARG A 104 -6.61 2.30 -10.59
C ARG A 104 -6.24 0.93 -11.18
N GLY A 105 -5.71 0.88 -12.39
CA GLY A 105 -5.53 -0.36 -13.14
C GLY A 105 -6.86 -0.99 -13.57
N SER A 106 -6.78 -2.21 -14.10
CA SER A 106 -7.97 -3.03 -14.41
C SER A 106 -8.51 -3.62 -13.10
N ASP A 107 -9.81 -3.43 -12.86
CA ASP A 107 -10.49 -3.79 -11.63
C ASP A 107 -11.74 -4.61 -11.97
N ILE A 108 -11.63 -5.93 -11.78
CA ILE A 108 -12.71 -6.88 -12.10
C ILE A 108 -13.59 -7.03 -10.86
N ARG A 109 -14.86 -6.66 -11.00
CA ARG A 109 -15.84 -6.68 -9.90
C ARG A 109 -17.02 -7.57 -10.22
N VAL A 110 -17.59 -8.14 -9.17
CA VAL A 110 -18.89 -8.83 -9.21
C VAL A 110 -19.99 -7.77 -9.22
N LYS A 111 -20.98 -7.92 -10.09
CA LYS A 111 -22.09 -6.98 -10.33
C LYS A 111 -23.43 -7.52 -9.84
N ASN A 112 -23.43 -8.56 -9.02
CA ASN A 112 -24.65 -9.08 -8.41
C ASN A 112 -25.21 -8.09 -7.39
N VAL A 113 -26.51 -7.85 -7.46
CA VAL A 113 -27.25 -7.04 -6.48
C VAL A 113 -27.60 -7.86 -5.24
N MET A 114 -27.76 -9.18 -5.39
CA MET A 114 -28.16 -10.09 -4.33
C MET A 114 -27.00 -10.96 -3.85
N ASP A 115 -26.98 -11.24 -2.55
CA ASP A 115 -26.03 -12.17 -1.93
C ASP A 115 -26.34 -13.60 -2.33
N ILE A 116 -25.49 -14.18 -3.18
CA ILE A 116 -25.60 -15.58 -3.58
C ILE A 116 -24.90 -16.46 -2.55
N LYS A 117 -25.69 -17.29 -1.87
CA LYS A 117 -25.15 -18.33 -0.98
C LYS A 117 -24.73 -19.54 -1.80
N VAL A 118 -23.43 -19.81 -1.81
CA VAL A 118 -22.82 -20.93 -2.53
C VAL A 118 -22.42 -22.04 -1.56
N LYS A 119 -22.55 -23.29 -1.98
CA LYS A 119 -22.06 -24.47 -1.24
C LYS A 119 -20.90 -25.11 -2.00
N ALA A 120 -19.99 -25.75 -1.27
CA ALA A 120 -18.93 -26.56 -1.89
C ALA A 120 -19.54 -27.61 -2.84
N ARG A 121 -18.85 -27.84 -3.97
CA ARG A 121 -19.26 -28.72 -5.09
C ARG A 121 -20.51 -28.28 -5.85
N GLN A 122 -21.02 -27.08 -5.61
CA GLN A 122 -22.11 -26.54 -6.40
C GLN A 122 -21.59 -26.08 -7.77
N ASN A 123 -22.34 -26.38 -8.83
CA ASN A 123 -22.07 -25.80 -10.15
C ASN A 123 -22.78 -24.43 -10.24
N ILE A 124 -22.03 -23.42 -10.71
CA ILE A 124 -22.48 -22.03 -10.83
C ILE A 124 -22.13 -21.52 -12.22
N GLU A 125 -23.01 -20.68 -12.75
CA GLU A 125 -22.82 -19.97 -14.01
C GLU A 125 -22.26 -18.58 -13.74
N ILE A 126 -21.18 -18.22 -14.43
CA ILE A 126 -20.67 -16.86 -14.49
C ILE A 126 -20.88 -16.31 -15.89
N ASP A 127 -21.40 -15.10 -15.95
CA ASP A 127 -21.70 -14.39 -17.20
C ASP A 127 -21.09 -12.99 -17.18
N TYR A 128 -20.80 -12.47 -18.37
CA TYR A 128 -20.36 -11.09 -18.54
C TYR A 128 -21.55 -10.14 -18.42
N SER A 129 -21.44 -9.12 -17.57
CA SER A 129 -22.39 -8.02 -17.56
C SER A 129 -21.74 -6.74 -17.06
N GLU A 130 -21.92 -5.66 -17.80
CA GLU A 130 -21.50 -4.31 -17.40
C GLU A 130 -22.41 -3.73 -16.30
N TYR A 131 -23.68 -4.16 -16.33
CA TYR A 131 -24.74 -3.69 -15.44
C TYR A 131 -24.94 -4.61 -14.25
N ALA A 132 -25.46 -4.03 -13.17
CA ALA A 132 -25.88 -4.78 -12.00
C ALA A 132 -27.11 -5.61 -12.33
N GLN A 133 -27.08 -6.90 -11.96
CA GLN A 133 -28.18 -7.82 -12.26
C GLN A 133 -28.66 -8.53 -10.99
N GLU A 134 -29.98 -8.72 -10.94
CA GLU A 134 -30.68 -9.45 -9.88
C GLU A 134 -30.88 -10.89 -10.33
N HIS A 135 -30.03 -11.80 -9.84
CA HIS A 135 -30.19 -13.23 -10.10
C HIS A 135 -29.62 -14.08 -8.97
N ASP A 136 -30.35 -15.12 -8.58
CA ASP A 136 -29.99 -15.98 -7.43
C ASP A 136 -29.01 -17.09 -7.78
N LYS A 137 -28.89 -17.44 -9.07
CA LYS A 137 -28.14 -18.63 -9.54
C LYS A 137 -26.96 -18.32 -10.45
N ARG A 138 -26.78 -17.05 -10.83
CA ARG A 138 -25.77 -16.62 -11.81
C ARG A 138 -24.96 -15.49 -11.22
N ILE A 139 -23.65 -15.57 -11.37
CA ILE A 139 -22.72 -14.51 -10.97
C ILE A 139 -22.41 -13.68 -12.21
N PHE A 140 -22.57 -12.37 -12.11
CA PHE A 140 -22.25 -11.43 -13.16
C PHE A 140 -20.96 -10.72 -12.82
N MET A 141 -20.04 -10.63 -13.78
CA MET A 141 -18.79 -9.93 -13.59
C MET A 141 -18.40 -9.05 -14.77
N ASP A 142 -17.67 -7.99 -14.42
CA ASP A 142 -17.09 -7.03 -15.35
C ASP A 142 -15.75 -7.55 -15.88
N ALA A 143 -15.81 -8.65 -16.64
CA ALA A 143 -14.64 -9.29 -17.21
C ALA A 143 -14.89 -9.64 -18.68
N SER A 144 -14.52 -8.73 -19.59
CA SER A 144 -14.65 -8.93 -21.03
C SER A 144 -13.86 -10.12 -21.57
N PHE A 145 -12.82 -10.55 -20.85
CA PHE A 145 -11.96 -11.68 -21.19
C PHE A 145 -12.44 -13.03 -20.61
N LEU A 146 -13.70 -13.12 -20.14
CA LEU A 146 -14.27 -14.38 -19.64
C LEU A 146 -14.09 -15.56 -20.62
N HIS A 147 -14.20 -15.28 -21.91
CA HIS A 147 -14.01 -16.24 -23.00
C HIS A 147 -12.59 -16.77 -23.14
N GLU A 148 -11.59 -16.01 -22.70
CA GLU A 148 -10.17 -16.38 -22.77
C GLU A 148 -9.75 -17.33 -21.64
N LEU A 149 -10.62 -17.51 -20.64
CA LEU A 149 -10.34 -18.35 -19.49
C LEU A 149 -10.32 -19.83 -19.87
N LYS A 150 -9.26 -20.52 -19.46
CA LYS A 150 -9.03 -21.93 -19.77
C LYS A 150 -9.73 -22.83 -18.78
N VAL A 151 -10.29 -23.92 -19.29
CA VAL A 151 -10.85 -24.99 -18.46
C VAL A 151 -9.79 -25.49 -17.48
N GLY A 152 -10.17 -25.65 -16.22
CA GLY A 152 -9.30 -26.05 -15.12
C GLY A 152 -8.65 -24.89 -14.35
N GLN A 153 -8.75 -23.64 -14.84
CA GLN A 153 -8.31 -22.47 -14.08
C GLN A 153 -9.17 -22.25 -12.83
N VAL A 154 -8.56 -21.59 -11.85
CA VAL A 154 -9.17 -21.30 -10.54
C VAL A 154 -9.33 -19.80 -10.39
N ILE A 155 -10.54 -19.36 -10.08
CA ILE A 155 -10.86 -17.96 -9.77
C ILE A 155 -11.10 -17.88 -8.26
N LYS A 156 -10.41 -16.95 -7.61
CA LYS A 156 -10.55 -16.69 -6.17
C LYS A 156 -11.19 -15.33 -5.96
N PHE A 157 -12.34 -15.31 -5.31
CA PHE A 157 -12.99 -14.07 -4.89
C PHE A 157 -12.37 -13.60 -3.58
N GLN A 158 -11.61 -12.49 -3.63
CA GLN A 158 -10.86 -12.02 -2.47
C GLN A 158 -11.74 -11.63 -1.27
N GLN A 159 -12.92 -11.04 -1.52
CA GLN A 159 -13.78 -10.55 -0.44
C GLN A 159 -14.59 -11.65 0.24
N SER A 160 -15.08 -12.63 -0.52
CA SER A 160 -15.89 -13.73 0.02
C SER A 160 -15.07 -14.95 0.39
N GLY A 161 -13.81 -15.04 -0.03
CA GLY A 161 -12.95 -16.21 0.16
C GLY A 161 -13.31 -17.41 -0.72
N VAL A 162 -14.39 -17.32 -1.50
CA VAL A 162 -14.88 -18.40 -2.36
C VAL A 162 -13.89 -18.69 -3.48
N VAL A 163 -13.63 -19.97 -3.71
CA VAL A 163 -12.74 -20.46 -4.76
C VAL A 163 -13.53 -21.33 -5.72
N ILE A 164 -13.50 -20.98 -7.00
CA ILE A 164 -14.21 -21.70 -8.05
C ILE A 164 -13.25 -22.19 -9.13
N LYS A 165 -13.58 -23.33 -9.75
CA LYS A 165 -12.82 -23.91 -10.85
C LYS A 165 -13.66 -23.98 -12.11
N ILE A 166 -13.07 -23.56 -13.23
CA ILE A 166 -13.74 -23.54 -14.53
C ILE A 166 -13.86 -24.97 -15.08
N LYS A 167 -15.09 -25.42 -15.33
CA LYS A 167 -15.39 -26.72 -15.95
C LYS A 167 -15.60 -26.62 -17.45
N SER A 168 -16.26 -25.57 -17.91
CA SER A 168 -16.45 -25.31 -19.33
C SER A 168 -16.55 -23.81 -19.59
N SER A 169 -16.11 -23.41 -20.77
CA SER A 169 -16.21 -22.03 -21.26
C SER A 169 -17.05 -22.02 -22.54
N LYS A 170 -18.06 -21.16 -22.58
CA LYS A 170 -18.84 -20.77 -23.76
C LYS A 170 -18.67 -19.26 -23.93
N GLU A 171 -18.89 -18.74 -25.14
CA GLU A 171 -18.51 -17.36 -25.56
C GLU A 171 -18.64 -16.28 -24.49
N ASN A 172 -19.77 -16.16 -23.77
CA ASN A 172 -19.90 -15.19 -22.67
C ASN A 172 -20.17 -15.82 -21.31
N LEU A 173 -20.31 -17.15 -21.27
CA LEU A 173 -20.78 -17.88 -20.09
C LEU A 173 -19.80 -19.00 -19.73
N ILE A 174 -19.29 -18.97 -18.51
CA ILE A 174 -18.44 -20.03 -17.97
C ILE A 174 -19.19 -20.82 -16.90
N MET A 175 -19.12 -22.15 -17.01
CA MET A 175 -19.61 -23.05 -15.97
C MET A 175 -18.48 -23.33 -15.00
N CYS A 176 -18.71 -23.05 -13.73
CA CYS A 176 -17.73 -23.23 -12.68
C CYS A 176 -18.25 -24.17 -11.60
N GLU A 177 -17.34 -24.83 -10.89
CA GLU A 177 -17.62 -25.60 -9.69
C GLU A 177 -16.97 -24.93 -8.49
N VAL A 178 -17.72 -24.77 -7.41
CA VAL A 178 -17.21 -24.26 -6.13
C VAL A 178 -16.34 -25.34 -5.49
N ILE A 179 -15.09 -25.00 -5.18
CA ILE A 179 -14.19 -25.87 -4.43
C ILE A 179 -14.32 -25.56 -2.93
N GLU A 180 -14.23 -24.29 -2.58
CA GLU A 180 -14.19 -23.76 -1.20
C GLU A 180 -15.08 -22.52 -1.06
#